data_AF-A0A5N5DZ15-F1
#
_entry.id   AF-A0A5N5DZ15-F1
#
_cell.length_a   1.000
_cell.length_b   1.000
_cell.length_c   1.000
_cell.angle_alpha   90.00
_cell.angle_beta   90.00
_cell.angle_gamma   90.00
#
_symmetry.space_group_name_H-M   'P 1'
#
loop_
_entity.id
_entity.type
_entity.pdbx_description
1 polymer ?
#
loop_
_entity_poly.entity_id
_entity_poly.type
_entity_poly.pdbx_seq_one_letter_code
_entity_poly.pdbx_strand_id
1 'polypeptide(L)'
;DLSDVVFKPGTRDCVVLSGAMTDPYSGDRIEFERSQAKSVQIDHVFPLAAAWDFGANSWTPALRMRFANDTSLNLLAVNGPDNQSKGDSTPGEWLPPNPAYRCFYAGKYLTVAISYGLPVSRADHSALTELATRC
;
A
#
# COMPACT_ATOMS: atom_id res chain seq x y z
N ASP A 1 -9.99 -3.68 -4.47
CA ASP A 1 -10.89 -2.65 -5.02
C ASP A 1 -12.26 -2.80 -4.38
N LEU A 2 -13.08 -1.75 -4.38
CA LEU A 2 -14.43 -1.82 -3.81
C LEU A 2 -15.37 -2.59 -4.76
N SER A 3 -16.16 -3.50 -4.21
CA SER A 3 -17.35 -4.09 -4.83
C SER A 3 -18.61 -3.40 -4.33
N ASP A 4 -19.76 -3.67 -4.96
CA ASP A 4 -21.08 -3.23 -4.48
C ASP A 4 -21.17 -1.71 -4.26
N VAL A 5 -20.50 -0.95 -5.13
CA VAL A 5 -20.29 0.49 -4.97
C VAL A 5 -21.59 1.27 -5.17
N VAL A 6 -21.91 2.12 -4.20
CA VAL A 6 -23.01 3.07 -4.29
C VAL A 6 -22.45 4.47 -4.46
N PHE A 7 -22.79 5.11 -5.58
CA PHE A 7 -22.40 6.50 -5.87
C PHE A 7 -23.48 7.50 -5.46
N LYS A 8 -23.05 8.72 -5.11
CA LYS A 8 -23.97 9.83 -4.86
C LYS A 8 -24.66 10.25 -6.18
N PRO A 9 -25.99 10.28 -6.25
CA PRO A 9 -26.71 10.74 -7.43
C PRO A 9 -26.30 12.14 -7.85
N GLY A 10 -26.25 12.39 -9.17
CA GLY A 10 -25.89 13.69 -9.74
C GLY A 10 -24.40 14.02 -9.72
N THR A 11 -23.53 13.09 -9.29
CA THR A 11 -22.07 13.32 -9.24
C THR A 11 -21.28 12.68 -10.40
N ARG A 12 -21.96 11.98 -11.33
CA ARG A 12 -21.31 11.21 -12.41
C ARG A 12 -20.26 10.24 -11.86
N ASP A 13 -20.68 9.44 -10.88
CA ASP A 13 -19.89 8.41 -10.23
C ASP A 13 -18.58 8.90 -9.59
N CYS A 14 -18.50 10.19 -9.25
CA CYS A 14 -17.33 10.80 -8.63
C CYS A 14 -17.29 10.60 -7.10
N VAL A 15 -18.46 10.50 -6.46
CA VAL A 15 -18.55 10.42 -5.00
C VAL A 15 -19.08 9.05 -4.59
N VAL A 16 -18.19 8.21 -4.08
CA VAL A 16 -18.56 6.94 -3.44
C VAL A 16 -19.18 7.22 -2.06
N LEU A 17 -20.35 6.63 -1.82
CA LEU A 17 -21.08 6.66 -0.55
C LEU A 17 -20.82 5.41 0.28
N SER A 18 -20.82 4.24 -0.36
CA SER A 18 -20.54 2.95 0.26
C SER A 18 -20.01 1.94 -0.75
N GLY A 19 -19.51 0.82 -0.25
CA GLY A 19 -19.08 -0.34 -1.02
C GLY A 19 -18.46 -1.37 -0.07
N ALA A 20 -17.93 -2.46 -0.60
CA ALA A 20 -17.25 -3.46 0.20
C ALA A 20 -15.86 -3.78 -0.33
N MET A 21 -14.90 -4.01 0.54
CA MET A 21 -13.53 -4.32 0.18
C MET A 21 -13.10 -5.61 0.87
N THR A 22 -12.40 -6.49 0.16
CA THR A 22 -11.55 -7.49 0.82
C THR A 22 -10.20 -6.84 1.05
N ASP A 23 -9.88 -6.62 2.31
CA ASP A 23 -8.65 -5.98 2.72
C ASP A 23 -7.45 -6.90 2.51
N PRO A 24 -6.43 -6.47 1.75
CA PRO A 24 -5.26 -7.33 1.52
C PRO A 24 -4.42 -7.55 2.78
N TYR A 25 -4.36 -6.59 3.71
CA TYR A 25 -3.44 -6.66 4.85
C TYR A 25 -3.93 -7.57 5.98
N SER A 26 -5.21 -7.52 6.33
CA SER A 26 -5.82 -8.37 7.33
C SER A 26 -6.50 -9.61 6.72
N GLY A 27 -6.94 -9.54 5.46
CA GLY A 27 -7.75 -10.56 4.81
C GLY A 27 -9.25 -10.42 5.10
N ASP A 28 -9.64 -9.44 5.91
CA ASP A 28 -11.04 -9.24 6.31
C ASP A 28 -11.86 -8.56 5.22
N ARG A 29 -13.18 -8.74 5.30
CA ARG A 29 -14.12 -7.93 4.54
C ARG A 29 -14.44 -6.65 5.32
N ILE A 30 -14.30 -5.50 4.66
CA ILE A 30 -14.65 -4.19 5.17
C ILE A 30 -15.87 -3.69 4.41
N GLU A 31 -16.93 -3.35 5.14
CA GLU A 31 -18.02 -2.53 4.60
C GLU A 31 -17.61 -1.06 4.71
N PHE A 32 -17.31 -0.45 3.57
CA PHE A 32 -16.97 0.96 3.49
C PHE A 32 -18.25 1.80 3.52
N GLU A 33 -18.27 2.77 4.43
CA GLU A 33 -19.21 3.87 4.40
C GLU A 33 -18.45 5.20 4.45
N ARG A 34 -18.90 6.18 3.68
CA ARG A 34 -18.31 7.53 3.66
C ARG A 34 -18.34 8.21 5.05
N SER A 35 -19.33 7.89 5.87
CA SER A 35 -19.44 8.34 7.28
C SER A 35 -18.26 7.87 8.14
N GLN A 36 -17.66 6.74 7.77
CA GLN A 36 -16.54 6.09 8.42
C GLN A 36 -15.31 6.03 7.51
N ALA A 37 -15.10 7.06 6.69
CA ALA A 37 -14.08 7.04 5.63
C ALA A 37 -12.64 6.71 6.07
N LYS A 38 -12.33 6.71 7.37
CA LYS A 38 -11.04 6.27 7.92
C LYS A 38 -10.89 4.74 8.04
N SER A 39 -11.96 3.97 7.82
CA SER A 39 -11.94 2.51 7.84
C SER A 39 -11.08 1.93 6.72
N VAL A 40 -11.07 2.60 5.56
CA VAL A 40 -10.19 2.33 4.43
C VAL A 40 -9.25 3.51 4.24
N GLN A 41 -7.96 3.24 4.13
CA GLN A 41 -6.91 4.22 3.87
C GLN A 41 -6.12 3.81 2.63
N ILE A 42 -5.44 4.77 2.02
CA ILE A 42 -4.48 4.49 0.96
C ILE A 42 -3.09 4.43 1.59
N ASP A 43 -2.45 3.27 1.50
CA ASP A 43 -1.06 3.05 1.91
C ASP A 43 -0.10 3.22 0.73
N HIS A 44 1.12 3.64 1.03
CA HIS A 44 2.28 3.54 0.15
C HIS A 44 3.05 2.28 0.51
N VAL A 45 2.96 1.25 -0.34
CA VAL A 45 3.61 -0.05 -0.12
C VAL A 45 5.12 0.14 0.11
N PHE A 46 5.75 1.00 -0.69
CA PHE A 46 7.07 1.56 -0.36
C PHE A 46 6.84 2.92 0.32
N PRO A 47 7.10 3.04 1.64
CA PRO A 47 6.79 4.24 2.40
C PRO A 47 7.49 5.50 1.88
N LEU A 48 6.79 6.64 1.93
CA LEU A 48 7.35 7.92 1.47
C LEU A 48 8.61 8.33 2.26
N ALA A 49 8.62 8.13 3.58
CA ALA A 49 9.76 8.46 4.44
C ALA A 49 10.96 7.55 4.15
N ALA A 50 10.75 6.23 4.08
CA ALA A 50 11.81 5.29 3.69
C ALA A 50 12.39 5.61 2.30
N ALA A 51 11.55 5.93 1.32
CA ALA A 51 12.02 6.33 -0.01
C ALA A 51 12.90 7.59 0.05
N TRP A 52 12.52 8.58 0.87
CA TRP A 52 13.28 9.80 1.08
C TRP A 52 14.68 9.50 1.61
N ASP A 53 14.79 8.65 2.63
CA ASP A 53 16.05 8.22 3.22
C ASP A 53 16.89 7.41 2.23
N PHE A 54 16.24 6.66 1.34
CA PHE A 54 16.88 5.81 0.34
C PHE A 54 17.23 6.53 -0.97
N GLY A 55 17.21 7.87 -0.96
CA GLY A 55 17.73 8.71 -2.04
C GLY A 55 16.68 9.47 -2.83
N ALA A 56 15.38 9.28 -2.56
CA ALA A 56 14.33 10.07 -3.22
C ALA A 56 14.39 11.56 -2.87
N ASN A 57 15.14 11.95 -1.84
CA ASN A 57 15.45 13.36 -1.55
C ASN A 57 16.17 14.08 -2.72
N SER A 58 16.92 13.33 -3.53
CA SER A 58 17.64 13.85 -4.71
C SER A 58 16.77 13.91 -5.97
N TRP A 59 15.57 13.33 -5.94
CA TRP A 59 14.69 13.29 -7.10
C TRP A 59 14.12 14.65 -7.45
N THR A 60 13.86 14.83 -8.74
CA THR A 60 13.09 15.98 -9.23
C THR A 60 11.70 15.99 -8.55
N PRO A 61 11.10 17.18 -8.35
CA PRO A 61 9.75 17.27 -7.80
C PRO A 61 8.72 16.45 -8.61
N ALA A 62 8.87 16.39 -9.93
CA ALA A 62 7.99 15.62 -10.82
C ALA A 62 8.09 14.10 -10.56
N LEU A 63 9.30 13.57 -10.31
CA LEU A 63 9.46 12.15 -10.00
C LEU A 63 8.91 11.81 -8.61
N ARG A 64 9.12 12.67 -7.60
CA ARG A 64 8.51 12.52 -6.26
C ARG A 64 6.99 12.53 -6.32
N MET A 65 6.41 13.46 -7.09
CA MET A 65 4.96 13.54 -7.28
C MET A 65 4.43 12.26 -7.95
N ARG A 66 5.14 11.74 -8.96
CA ARG A 66 4.77 10.48 -9.62
C ARG A 66 4.79 9.32 -8.63
N PHE A 67 5.85 9.16 -7.84
CA PHE A 67 5.97 8.11 -6.82
C PHE A 67 4.86 8.17 -5.77
N ALA A 68 4.54 9.37 -5.29
CA ALA A 68 3.51 9.57 -4.27
C ALA A 68 2.08 9.31 -4.77
N ASN A 69 1.85 9.35 -6.09
CA ASN A 69 0.53 9.19 -6.72
C ASN A 69 0.44 7.97 -7.64
N ASP A 70 1.38 7.02 -7.56
CA ASP A 70 1.38 5.85 -8.43
C ASP A 70 0.37 4.80 -7.94
N THR A 71 -0.84 4.88 -8.48
CA THR A 71 -1.94 3.93 -8.22
C THR A 71 -1.70 2.54 -8.80
N SER A 72 -0.78 2.40 -9.75
CA SER A 72 -0.49 1.12 -10.38
C SER A 72 0.52 0.29 -9.58
N LEU A 73 1.53 0.93 -9.00
CA LEU A 73 2.63 0.25 -8.33
C LEU A 73 2.67 0.47 -6.82
N ASN A 74 2.55 1.71 -6.35
CA ASN A 74 2.89 2.04 -4.96
C ASN A 74 1.68 2.22 -4.04
N LEU A 75 0.55 2.69 -4.56
CA LEU A 75 -0.65 2.87 -3.73
C LEU A 75 -1.47 1.59 -3.61
N LEU A 76 -2.04 1.38 -2.43
CA LEU A 76 -2.91 0.25 -2.11
C LEU A 76 -3.99 0.69 -1.13
N ALA A 77 -5.25 0.35 -1.40
CA ALA A 77 -6.34 0.56 -0.45
C ALA A 77 -6.32 -0.55 0.61
N VAL A 78 -6.27 -0.16 1.89
CA VAL A 78 -6.10 -1.08 3.02
C VAL A 78 -6.90 -0.62 4.24
N ASN A 79 -7.06 -1.48 5.24
CA ASN A 79 -7.67 -1.13 6.51
C ASN A 79 -6.82 -0.11 7.28
N GLY A 80 -7.50 0.80 7.98
CA GLY A 80 -6.85 1.88 8.73
C GLY A 80 -5.91 1.42 9.87
N PRO A 81 -6.29 0.46 10.72
CA PRO A 81 -5.43 -0.05 11.79
C PRO A 81 -4.10 -0.64 11.32
N ASP A 82 -4.09 -1.51 10.32
CA ASP A 82 -2.85 -2.12 9.81
C ASP A 82 -1.97 -1.10 9.11
N ASN A 83 -2.56 -0.14 8.39
CA ASN A 83 -1.81 0.97 7.81
C ASN A 83 -1.11 1.82 8.88
N GLN A 84 -1.79 2.10 10.00
CA GLN A 84 -1.20 2.82 11.13
C GLN A 84 -0.13 1.99 11.84
N SER A 85 -0.33 0.66 11.96
CA SER A 85 0.66 -0.25 12.51
C SER A 85 1.90 -0.36 11.64
N LYS A 86 1.75 -0.29 10.32
CA LYS A 86 2.85 -0.28 9.35
C LYS A 86 3.63 1.03 9.44
N GLY A 87 2.95 2.17 9.41
CA GLY A 87 3.61 3.47 9.37
C GLY A 87 4.59 3.58 8.21
N ASP A 88 5.83 3.98 8.50
CA ASP A 88 6.93 4.02 7.55
C ASP A 88 7.84 2.78 7.56
N SER A 89 7.45 1.73 8.26
CA SER A 89 8.21 0.47 8.28
C SER A 89 8.26 -0.20 6.92
N THR A 90 9.43 -0.79 6.66
CA THR A 90 9.73 -1.58 5.46
C THR A 90 9.64 -3.09 5.78
N PRO A 91 9.74 -4.00 4.79
CA PRO A 91 9.55 -5.44 4.99
C PRO A 91 10.41 -6.10 6.09
N GLY A 92 11.55 -5.51 6.45
CA GLY A 92 12.40 -5.96 7.56
C GLY A 92 11.80 -5.72 8.95
N GLU A 93 10.83 -4.81 9.06
CA GLU A 93 10.21 -4.40 10.32
C GLU A 93 8.73 -4.79 10.39
N TRP A 94 8.04 -4.74 9.24
CA TRP A 94 6.61 -4.98 9.16
C TRP A 94 6.24 -5.78 7.92
N LEU A 95 5.38 -6.79 8.10
CA LEU A 95 4.73 -7.52 7.03
C LEU A 95 3.22 -7.58 7.32
N PRO A 96 2.37 -7.67 6.28
CA PRO A 96 0.94 -7.83 6.45
C PRO A 96 0.58 -8.96 7.44
N PRO A 97 -0.34 -8.74 8.39
CA PRO A 97 -0.82 -9.77 9.28
C PRO A 97 -1.33 -11.01 8.54
N ASN A 98 -2.05 -10.82 7.42
CA ASN A 98 -2.52 -11.88 6.53
C ASN A 98 -1.36 -12.60 5.82
N PRO A 99 -1.03 -13.85 6.20
CA PRO A 99 0.08 -14.57 5.59
C PRO A 99 -0.14 -14.86 4.10
N ALA A 100 -1.39 -15.04 3.66
CA ALA A 100 -1.73 -15.34 2.27
C ALA A 100 -1.40 -14.17 1.32
N TYR A 101 -1.31 -12.94 1.84
CA TYR A 101 -0.99 -11.76 1.04
C TYR A 101 0.50 -11.43 1.00
N ARG A 102 1.32 -12.00 1.89
CA ARG A 102 2.73 -11.60 2.06
C ARG A 102 3.57 -11.76 0.78
N CYS A 103 3.37 -12.83 0.02
CA CYS A 103 4.08 -13.04 -1.25
C CYS A 103 3.75 -11.93 -2.26
N PHE A 104 2.47 -11.53 -2.36
CA PHE A 104 2.06 -10.44 -3.24
C PHE A 104 2.61 -9.09 -2.75
N TYR A 105 2.57 -8.84 -1.44
CA TYR A 105 3.15 -7.64 -0.83
C TYR A 105 4.65 -7.51 -1.13
N ALA A 106 5.42 -8.60 -0.96
CA ALA A 106 6.84 -8.64 -1.29
C ALA A 106 7.11 -8.34 -2.76
N GLY A 107 6.35 -8.96 -3.67
CA GLY A 107 6.45 -8.71 -5.10
C GLY A 107 6.14 -7.25 -5.46
N LYS A 108 5.09 -6.66 -4.86
CA LYS A 108 4.72 -5.26 -5.08
C LYS A 108 5.78 -4.30 -4.55
N TYR A 109 6.29 -4.52 -3.34
CA TYR A 109 7.38 -3.72 -2.76
C TYR A 109 8.64 -3.73 -3.65
N LEU A 110 9.08 -4.90 -4.11
CA LEU A 110 10.22 -5.04 -5.01
C LEU A 110 9.97 -4.42 -6.38
N THR A 111 8.74 -4.52 -6.90
CA THR A 111 8.37 -3.89 -8.17
C THR A 111 8.48 -2.37 -8.08
N VAL A 112 8.03 -1.78 -6.96
CA VAL A 112 8.20 -0.33 -6.70
C VAL A 112 9.68 0.02 -6.60
N ALA A 113 10.46 -0.74 -5.83
CA ALA A 113 11.88 -0.48 -5.67
C ALA A 113 12.63 -0.47 -7.01
N ILE A 114 12.38 -1.48 -7.86
CA ILE A 114 12.98 -1.58 -9.20
C ILE A 114 12.52 -0.43 -10.10
N SER A 115 11.21 -0.16 -10.14
CA SER A 115 10.63 0.84 -11.07
C SER A 115 11.09 2.27 -10.78
N TYR A 116 11.42 2.55 -9.51
CA TYR A 116 11.89 3.86 -9.07
C TYR A 116 13.39 3.91 -8.76
N GLY A 117 14.12 2.82 -8.97
CA GLY A 117 15.56 2.75 -8.70
C GLY A 117 15.92 2.96 -7.22
N LEU A 118 15.05 2.54 -6.31
CA LEU A 118 15.28 2.59 -4.86
C LEU A 118 16.08 1.36 -4.40
N PRO A 119 17.08 1.52 -3.53
CA PRO A 119 17.75 0.39 -2.91
C PRO A 119 16.81 -0.35 -1.94
N VAL A 120 17.19 -1.59 -1.61
CA VAL A 120 16.57 -2.39 -0.56
C VAL A 120 17.59 -2.55 0.56
N SER A 121 17.18 -2.32 1.81
CA SER A 121 18.10 -2.44 2.96
C SER A 121 18.52 -3.90 3.16
N ARG A 122 19.59 -4.13 3.92
CA ARG A 122 20.01 -5.51 4.26
C ARG A 122 18.93 -6.24 5.08
N ALA A 123 18.24 -5.53 5.97
CA ALA A 123 17.16 -6.09 6.77
C ALA A 123 15.98 -6.51 5.88
N ASP A 124 15.54 -5.62 4.98
CA ASP A 124 14.46 -5.90 4.03
C ASP A 124 14.84 -7.06 3.10
N HIS A 125 16.06 -7.07 2.56
CA HIS A 125 16.53 -8.16 1.72
C HIS A 125 16.46 -9.50 2.44
N SER A 126 16.86 -9.53 3.71
CA SER A 126 16.86 -10.77 4.52
C SER A 126 15.43 -11.26 4.75
N ALA A 127 14.53 -10.35 5.16
CA ALA A 127 13.11 -10.66 5.38
C ALA A 127 12.41 -11.12 4.08
N LEU A 128 12.66 -10.44 2.96
CA LEU A 128 12.08 -10.77 1.65
C LEU A 128 12.63 -12.10 1.12
N THR A 129 13.92 -12.38 1.30
CA THR A 129 14.53 -13.67 0.91
C THR A 129 13.94 -14.82 1.72
N GLU A 130 13.81 -14.65 3.04
CA GLU A 130 13.19 -15.66 3.90
C GLU A 130 11.73 -15.90 3.50
N LEU A 131 10.98 -14.83 3.28
CA LEU A 131 9.59 -14.91 2.84
C LEU A 131 9.44 -15.64 1.50
N ALA A 132 10.35 -15.39 0.54
CA ALA A 132 10.33 -16.02 -0.77
C ALA A 132 10.47 -17.55 -0.73
N THR A 133 11.02 -18.13 0.35
CA THR A 133 11.09 -19.60 0.51
C THR A 133 9.74 -20.26 0.81
N ARG A 134 8.73 -19.44 1.14
CA ARG A 134 7.36 -19.86 1.47
C ARG A 134 6.34 -19.37 0.43
N CYS A 135 6.86 -18.80 -0.65
CA CYS A 135 6.16 -18.56 -1.90
C CYS A 135 6.63 -19.64 -2.90
#